data_AF-A0A0C9ZEQ8-F1
#
_entry.id   AF-A0A0C9ZEQ8-F1
#
_cell.length_a   1.000
_cell.length_b   1.000
_cell.length_c   1.000
_cell.angle_alpha   90.00
_cell.angle_beta   90.00
_cell.angle_gamma   90.00
#
_symmetry.space_group_name_H-M   'P 1'
#
loop_
_entity.id
_entity.type
_entity.pdbx_description
1 polymer ?
#
loop_
_entity_poly.entity_id
_entity_poly.type
_entity_poly.pdbx_seq_one_letter_code
_entity_poly.pdbx_strand_id
1 'polypeptide(L)'
;VPDGLFPPTPKLDIDPHSATCWALPQAKLDGVMAELYNVVPCSLHKHMETYKQFGSIFTSTLSQEWSNILRAIKDCASIVF
;
A
#
# COMPACT_ATOMS: atom_id res chain seq x y z
N VAL A 1 -13.24 5.17 -5.45
CA VAL A 1 -12.44 3.97 -5.12
C VAL A 1 -13.40 2.98 -4.49
N PRO A 2 -13.45 1.71 -4.92
CA PRO A 2 -14.36 0.75 -4.30
C PRO A 2 -14.06 0.66 -2.81
N ASP A 3 -15.11 0.60 -1.99
CA ASP A 3 -14.99 0.28 -0.57
C ASP A 3 -14.21 -1.05 -0.42
N GLY A 4 -13.11 -1.03 0.34
CA GLY A 4 -12.47 -2.27 0.79
C GLY A 4 -11.19 -2.70 0.06
N LEU A 5 -10.40 -1.78 -0.53
CA LEU A 5 -9.05 -2.11 -1.02
C LEU A 5 -8.06 -2.51 0.10
N PHE A 6 -8.47 -2.44 1.37
CA PHE A 6 -7.78 -3.08 2.48
C PHE A 6 -8.62 -4.25 2.99
N PRO A 7 -8.09 -5.48 2.97
CA PRO A 7 -8.71 -6.55 3.71
C PRO A 7 -8.53 -6.28 5.21
N PRO A 8 -9.57 -6.50 6.02
CA PRO A 8 -9.48 -6.43 7.48
C PRO A 8 -8.60 -7.55 8.07
N THR A 9 -8.17 -8.52 7.26
CA THR A 9 -7.45 -9.70 7.73
C THR A 9 -6.05 -9.77 7.10
N PRO A 10 -4.98 -9.76 7.89
CA PRO A 10 -3.62 -9.88 7.38
C PRO A 10 -3.37 -11.24 6.73
N LYS A 11 -2.65 -11.23 5.60
CA LYS A 11 -2.23 -12.42 4.86
C LYS A 11 -0.86 -12.89 5.37
N LEU A 12 -0.85 -13.44 6.58
CA LEU A 12 0.37 -13.83 7.30
C LEU A 12 1.08 -15.06 6.70
N ASP A 13 0.37 -15.85 5.89
CA ASP A 13 0.91 -17.06 5.25
C ASP A 13 1.49 -16.80 3.85
N ILE A 14 1.43 -15.55 3.39
CA ILE A 14 1.99 -15.16 2.09
C ILE A 14 3.40 -14.66 2.32
N ASP A 15 4.37 -15.30 1.68
CA ASP A 15 5.73 -14.75 1.53
C ASP A 15 5.73 -13.68 0.42
N PRO A 16 5.86 -12.38 0.75
CA PRO A 16 5.90 -11.32 -0.24
C PRO A 16 7.17 -11.36 -1.11
N HIS A 17 8.20 -12.12 -0.72
CA HIS A 17 9.44 -12.28 -1.48
C HIS A 17 9.43 -13.49 -2.42
N SER A 18 8.39 -14.32 -2.38
CA SER A 18 8.24 -15.46 -3.28
C SER A 18 8.04 -15.01 -4.73
N ALA A 19 8.77 -15.58 -5.68
CA ALA A 19 8.58 -15.24 -7.11
C ALA A 19 7.13 -15.51 -7.59
N THR A 20 6.42 -16.43 -6.94
CA THR A 20 5.05 -16.81 -7.26
C THR A 20 4.04 -15.74 -6.87
N CYS A 21 4.34 -14.86 -5.91
CA CYS A 21 3.42 -13.82 -5.47
C CYS A 21 3.21 -12.75 -6.55
N TRP A 22 4.13 -12.61 -7.52
CA TRP A 22 4.02 -11.62 -8.60
C TRP A 22 3.43 -12.18 -9.90
N ALA A 23 3.16 -13.49 -9.96
CA ALA A 23 2.77 -14.18 -11.20
C ALA A 23 1.27 -14.02 -11.56
N LEU A 24 0.40 -13.85 -10.56
CA LEU A 24 -1.05 -13.74 -10.74
C LEU A 24 -1.57 -12.43 -10.15
N PRO A 25 -2.60 -11.79 -10.74
CA PRO A 25 -3.16 -10.55 -10.22
C PRO A 25 -3.60 -10.65 -8.75
N GLN A 26 -4.22 -11.78 -8.37
CA GLN A 26 -4.65 -12.00 -6.99
C GLN A 26 -3.47 -12.26 -6.04
N ALA A 27 -2.47 -13.03 -6.49
CA ALA A 27 -1.27 -13.28 -5.70
C ALA A 27 -0.49 -11.98 -5.46
N LYS A 28 -0.50 -11.08 -6.45
CA LYS A 28 0.13 -9.77 -6.38
C LYS A 28 -0.57 -8.87 -5.38
N LEU A 29 -1.90 -8.86 -5.39
CA LEU A 29 -2.67 -8.15 -4.37
C LEU A 29 -2.34 -8.70 -2.98
N ASP A 30 -2.41 -10.02 -2.79
CA ASP A 30 -2.13 -10.67 -1.50
C ASP A 30 -0.70 -10.40 -1.00
N GLY A 31 0.30 -10.42 -1.89
CA GLY A 31 1.69 -10.09 -1.57
C GLY A 31 1.89 -8.63 -1.16
N VAL A 32 1.28 -7.68 -1.89
CA VAL A 32 1.29 -6.26 -1.53
C VAL A 32 0.62 -6.04 -0.17
N MET A 33 -0.46 -6.75 0.14
CA MET A 33 -1.12 -6.64 1.44
C MET A 33 -0.24 -7.19 2.57
N ALA A 34 0.44 -8.31 2.36
CA ALA A 34 1.35 -8.90 3.35
C ALA A 34 2.56 -7.97 3.62
N GLU A 35 3.17 -7.44 2.57
CA GLU A 35 4.26 -6.46 2.68
C GLU A 35 3.80 -5.20 3.41
N LEU A 36 2.62 -4.69 3.06
CA LEU A 36 2.05 -3.50 3.69
C LEU A 36 1.79 -3.70 5.19
N TYR A 37 1.27 -4.85 5.59
CA TYR A 37 1.08 -5.17 7.02
C TYR A 37 2.42 -5.21 7.77
N ASN A 38 3.49 -5.71 7.13
CA ASN A 38 4.82 -5.78 7.75
C ASN A 38 5.51 -4.42 7.92
N VAL A 39 5.25 -3.45 7.04
CA VAL A 39 5.84 -2.10 7.14
C VAL A 39 5.07 -1.17 8.06
N VAL A 40 3.80 -1.47 8.37
CA VAL A 40 3.02 -0.69 9.33
C VAL A 40 3.57 -0.95 10.74
N PRO A 41 3.73 0.08 11.58
CA PRO A 41 4.13 -0.13 12.98
C PRO A 41 3.15 -1.05 13.71
N CYS A 42 3.66 -2.02 14.48
CA CYS A 42 2.84 -2.97 15.24
C CYS A 42 1.76 -2.31 16.12
N SER A 43 2.01 -1.10 16.63
CA SER A 43 1.05 -0.30 17.41
C SER A 43 -0.22 0.07 16.63
N LEU A 44 -0.16 0.06 15.30
CA LEU A 44 -1.25 0.43 14.40
C LEU A 44 -1.97 -0.79 13.80
N HIS A 45 -1.47 -2.01 13.97
CA HIS A 45 -2.09 -3.23 13.41
C HIS A 45 -3.54 -3.39 13.86
N LYS A 46 -3.80 -3.20 15.17
CA LYS A 46 -5.16 -3.27 15.71
C LYS A 46 -6.09 -2.25 15.06
N HIS A 47 -5.60 -1.05 14.76
CA HIS A 47 -6.39 -0.02 14.08
C HIS A 47 -6.62 -0.36 12.61
N MET A 48 -5.62 -0.94 11.93
CA MET A 48 -5.74 -1.39 10.55
C MET A 48 -6.79 -2.51 10.39
N GLU A 49 -6.87 -3.43 11.34
CA GLU A 49 -7.84 -4.55 11.34
C GLU A 49 -9.27 -4.11 11.74
N THR A 50 -9.39 -3.09 12.61
CA THR A 50 -10.71 -2.68 13.17
C THR A 50 -11.32 -1.47 12.46
N TYR A 51 -10.50 -0.60 11.87
CA TYR A 51 -10.96 0.66 11.31
C TYR A 51 -11.27 0.51 9.81
N LYS A 52 -12.55 0.35 9.49
CA LYS A 52 -13.03 0.15 8.10
C LYS A 52 -12.57 1.22 7.10
N GLN A 53 -12.28 2.44 7.58
CA GLN A 53 -11.81 3.55 6.74
C GLN A 53 -10.29 3.61 6.61
N PHE A 54 -9.53 2.77 7.32
CA PHE A 54 -8.07 2.79 7.30
C PHE A 54 -7.53 2.72 5.88
N GLY A 55 -8.05 1.79 5.08
CA GLY A 55 -7.59 1.64 3.71
C GLY A 55 -7.87 2.85 2.83
N SER A 56 -9.00 3.52 3.04
CA SER A 56 -9.34 4.74 2.32
C SER A 56 -8.39 5.89 2.69
N ILE A 57 -8.18 6.12 3.99
CA ILE A 57 -7.29 7.17 4.50
C ILE A 57 -5.84 6.92 4.06
N PHE A 58 -5.37 5.68 4.19
CA PHE A 58 -4.04 5.29 3.77
C PHE A 58 -3.84 5.50 2.27
N THR A 59 -4.77 5.02 1.44
CA THR A 59 -4.69 5.17 -0.02
C THR A 59 -4.73 6.64 -0.44
N SER A 60 -5.59 7.44 0.19
CA SER A 60 -5.67 8.88 -0.06
C SER A 60 -4.35 9.58 0.27
N THR A 61 -3.77 9.26 1.44
CA THR A 61 -2.50 9.85 1.91
C THR A 61 -1.36 9.44 0.99
N LEU A 62 -1.26 8.15 0.64
CA LEU A 62 -0.26 7.63 -0.28
C LEU A 62 -0.36 8.30 -1.66
N SER A 63 -1.56 8.42 -2.21
CA SER A 63 -1.78 9.06 -3.52
C SER A 63 -1.35 10.53 -3.52
N GLN A 64 -1.62 11.24 -2.42
CA GLN A 64 -1.17 12.62 -2.25
C GLN A 64 0.34 12.72 -2.18
N GLU A 65 1.00 11.83 -1.43
CA GLU A 65 2.46 11.81 -1.28
C GLU A 65 3.15 11.49 -2.61
N TRP A 66 2.66 10.48 -3.34
CA TRP A 66 3.12 10.18 -4.70
C TRP A 66 2.97 11.38 -5.65
N SER A 67 1.84 12.08 -5.57
CA SER A 67 1.61 13.28 -6.38
C SER A 67 2.60 14.40 -6.04
N ASN A 68 2.95 14.56 -4.76
CA ASN A 68 3.94 15.53 -4.30
C ASN A 68 5.35 15.18 -4.80
N ILE A 69 5.75 13.91 -4.70
CA ILE A 69 7.04 13.40 -5.21
C ILE A 69 7.14 13.63 -6.72
N LEU A 70 6.11 13.26 -7.48
CA LEU A 70 6.08 13.46 -8.92
C LEU A 70 6.16 14.94 -9.31
N ARG A 71 5.49 15.81 -8.53
CA ARG A 71 5.60 17.26 -8.70
C ARG A 71 7.03 17.75 -8.47
N ALA A 72 7.66 17.34 -7.37
CA ALA A 72 9.04 17.72 -7.06
C ALA A 72 10.02 17.26 -8.16
N ILE A 73 9.86 16.04 -8.67
CA ILE A 73 10.67 15.52 -9.78
C ILE A 73 10.46 16.37 -11.04
N LYS A 74 9.21 16.69 -11.38
CA LYS A 74 8.87 17.53 -12.53
C LYS A 74 9.48 18.93 -12.41
N ASP A 75 9.36 19.55 -11.25
CA ASP A 75 9.88 20.89 -11.00
C ASP A 75 11.42 20.90 -11.14
N CYS A 76 12.11 19.90 -10.58
CA CYS A 76 13.55 19.71 -10.77
C CYS A 76 13.91 19.50 -12.25
N ALA A 77 13.16 18.67 -12.98
CA ALA A 77 13.42 18.42 -14.40
C ALA A 77 13.28 19.69 -15.23
N SER A 78 12.30 20.55 -14.95
CA SER A 78 12.08 21.82 -15.67
C SER A 78 13.18 22.87 -15.47
N ILE A 79 14.02 22.69 -14.44
CA ILE A 79 15.20 23.54 -14.22
C ILE A 79 16.39 23.05 -15.05
N VAL A 80 16.46 21.74 -15.29
CA VAL A 80 17.62 21.08 -15.92
C VAL A 80 17.46 20.94 -17.43
N PHE A 81 16.25 20.72 -17.92
CA PHE A 81 15.90 20.50 -19.33
C PHE A 81 15.00 21.62 -19.85
#